data_AF-Q568T8-F1
#
_entry.id   AF-Q568T8-F1
#
_cell.length_a   1.000
_cell.length_b   1.000
_cell.length_c   1.000
_cell.angle_alpha   90.00
_cell.angle_beta   90.00
_cell.angle_gamma   90.00
#
_symmetry.space_group_name_H-M   'P 1'
#
loop_
_entity.id
_entity.type
_entity.pdbx_description
1 polymer ?
#
loop_
_entity_poly.entity_id
_entity_poly.type
_entity_poly.pdbx_seq_one_letter_code
_entity_poly.pdbx_strand_id
1 'polypeptide(L)'
;MEASGASKWTLKSDASSKPFPYCCSGCDGSEELLRGKFFRNRTKARSMSMPSAQSSAKFRRTQSLHGPSPVTTFGPKASIMKNPKAVMHIQDPARQRLTWSKPPKSVLIIKKIRDAGLLQPFKELCTFLTQQKNMIVYVERKVLEDPALANESFVSVKKNICTFREDYDDISKCVDFIICLGGDGTLLYASSLFQESVPPVMAFHLGSLGFLTPFNFDTYQSQVTEVIEGNAALVLRSRLQVTVVKAFREKGPAEENSLKLTNGDAEPNHKTMQYQVLNEVVIDRGPSSYLSNVDLFLDGHLITTVQGDGVLVSTPTGSTAYAVAAGASMIHPNVPAIMITPICPHSLSFRPIVVPAGVELKIMLSQDARNTAWVSLDGRRRQEIACGDSITITTSCFPLPSICFRDPVNDWFESLAQCLHWNVRKKQSHLCLEEEDF
;
A
#
# COMPACT_ATOMS: atom_id res chain seq x y z
N MET A 1 -5.28 -73.47 -3.33
CA MET A 1 -6.26 -74.09 -2.42
C MET A 1 -7.24 -73.01 -2.02
N GLU A 2 -8.51 -73.23 -2.36
CA GLU A 2 -9.65 -72.35 -2.06
C GLU A 2 -9.93 -72.23 -0.56
N ALA A 3 -10.39 -71.06 -0.14
CA ALA A 3 -11.45 -70.82 0.85
C ALA A 3 -11.75 -69.30 0.80
N SER A 4 -12.83 -68.82 0.18
CA SER A 4 -14.26 -68.87 0.56
C SER A 4 -14.53 -68.26 1.95
N GLY A 5 -15.45 -67.29 2.00
CA GLY A 5 -15.99 -66.78 3.26
C GLY A 5 -16.35 -65.29 3.28
N ALA A 6 -17.46 -64.95 2.61
CA ALA A 6 -18.13 -63.67 2.77
C ALA A 6 -18.58 -63.45 4.22
N SER A 7 -18.34 -62.25 4.77
CA SER A 7 -18.94 -61.81 6.03
C SER A 7 -19.59 -60.43 5.83
N LYS A 8 -20.91 -60.47 5.65
CA LYS A 8 -21.82 -59.32 5.81
C LYS A 8 -22.26 -59.33 7.28
N TRP A 9 -21.86 -58.34 8.05
CA TRP A 9 -22.46 -58.05 9.36
C TRP A 9 -22.76 -56.55 9.47
N THR A 10 -24.04 -56.25 9.37
CA THR A 10 -24.70 -55.06 9.89
C THR A 10 -24.58 -55.01 11.41
N LEU A 11 -24.15 -53.86 11.94
CA LEU A 11 -24.30 -53.51 13.35
C LEU A 11 -24.93 -52.12 13.43
N LYS A 12 -26.20 -52.11 13.85
CA LYS A 12 -26.85 -51.00 14.54
C LYS A 12 -26.38 -51.05 16.00
N SER A 13 -25.92 -49.93 16.53
CA SER A 13 -26.29 -49.49 17.89
C SER A 13 -25.79 -48.07 18.13
N ASP A 14 -26.68 -47.31 18.76
CA ASP A 14 -26.56 -45.95 19.23
C ASP A 14 -25.28 -45.64 20.02
N ALA A 15 -24.73 -44.46 19.76
CA ALA A 15 -24.08 -43.65 20.80
C ALA A 15 -24.21 -42.17 20.44
N SER A 16 -25.01 -41.50 21.27
CA SER A 16 -25.23 -40.07 21.31
C SER A 16 -23.94 -39.27 21.52
N SER A 17 -23.66 -38.29 20.66
CA SER A 17 -23.05 -37.03 21.07
C SER A 17 -23.44 -35.94 20.06
N LYS A 18 -24.24 -34.99 20.53
CA LYS A 18 -24.72 -33.82 19.79
C LYS A 18 -23.59 -32.80 19.64
N PRO A 19 -23.45 -32.15 18.46
CA PRO A 19 -22.87 -30.83 18.33
C PRO A 19 -23.96 -29.77 18.13
N PHE A 20 -24.03 -28.80 19.03
CA PHE A 20 -24.49 -27.41 18.80
C PHE A 20 -23.24 -26.53 19.08
N PRO A 21 -23.00 -25.36 18.44
CA PRO A 21 -23.95 -24.26 18.15
C PRO A 21 -23.74 -23.64 16.74
N TYR A 22 -24.60 -22.80 16.16
CA TYR A 22 -24.86 -21.39 16.49
C TYR A 22 -26.11 -20.94 15.71
N CYS A 23 -27.15 -20.47 16.41
CA CYS A 23 -28.28 -19.77 15.82
C CYS A 23 -28.23 -18.29 16.23
N CYS A 24 -28.48 -17.42 15.26
CA CYS A 24 -28.45 -15.97 15.38
C CYS A 24 -29.57 -15.48 16.30
N SER A 25 -29.19 -14.90 17.45
CA SER A 25 -30.09 -14.22 18.37
C SER A 25 -30.41 -12.82 17.83
N GLY A 26 -31.30 -12.73 16.84
CA GLY A 26 -31.82 -11.46 16.32
C GLY A 26 -33.34 -11.46 16.08
N CYS A 27 -34.01 -12.57 16.34
CA CYS A 27 -35.43 -12.78 16.06
C CYS A 27 -36.09 -13.46 17.27
N ASP A 28 -36.59 -12.66 18.19
CA ASP A 28 -38.02 -12.61 18.50
C ASP A 28 -38.24 -11.74 19.73
N GLY A 29 -39.12 -10.76 19.57
CA GLY A 29 -39.70 -10.03 20.67
C GLY A 29 -40.66 -10.94 21.44
N SER A 30 -40.51 -10.97 22.75
CA SER A 30 -41.64 -11.19 23.66
C SER A 30 -41.32 -10.51 24.97
N GLU A 31 -42.23 -9.64 25.36
CA GLU A 31 -42.31 -9.01 26.67
C GLU A 31 -42.31 -10.07 27.77
N GLU A 32 -41.57 -9.85 28.86
CA GLU A 32 -42.16 -9.91 30.20
C GLU A 32 -41.20 -9.41 31.29
N LEU A 33 -41.75 -8.47 32.05
CA LEU A 33 -41.42 -8.06 33.41
C LEU A 33 -40.73 -9.13 34.27
N LEU A 34 -39.73 -8.71 35.06
CA LEU A 34 -39.75 -8.87 36.53
C LEU A 34 -38.56 -8.16 37.22
N ARG A 35 -38.95 -7.19 38.06
CA ARG A 35 -38.37 -6.70 39.33
C ARG A 35 -37.02 -7.27 39.80
N GLY A 36 -36.10 -6.37 40.11
CA GLY A 36 -34.97 -6.62 41.02
C GLY A 36 -34.23 -5.35 41.44
N LYS A 37 -34.71 -4.68 42.49
CA LYS A 37 -34.03 -3.60 43.21
C LYS A 37 -32.69 -4.10 43.76
N PHE A 38 -31.63 -3.27 43.77
CA PHE A 38 -30.84 -2.98 44.97
C PHE A 38 -29.85 -1.81 44.73
N PHE A 39 -30.00 -0.79 45.57
CA PHE A 39 -29.07 0.31 45.79
C PHE A 39 -27.78 -0.18 46.48
N ARG A 40 -26.62 0.42 46.17
CA ARG A 40 -25.79 1.24 47.10
C ARG A 40 -24.32 1.35 46.67
N ASN A 41 -23.92 2.60 46.43
CA ASN A 41 -22.71 3.30 46.90
C ASN A 41 -21.48 2.52 47.41
N ARG A 42 -20.33 3.02 46.90
CA ARG A 42 -19.14 3.55 47.62
C ARG A 42 -17.82 2.76 47.54
N THR A 43 -16.83 3.49 47.00
CA THR A 43 -15.42 3.63 47.41
C THR A 43 -14.37 2.54 47.10
N LYS A 44 -13.49 2.91 46.16
CA LYS A 44 -12.02 2.88 46.19
C LYS A 44 -11.35 1.83 47.09
N ALA A 45 -10.77 0.81 46.44
CA ALA A 45 -9.55 0.16 46.91
C ALA A 45 -8.49 0.26 45.80
N ARG A 46 -7.41 0.99 46.08
CA ARG A 46 -6.19 1.05 45.26
C ARG A 46 -5.36 -0.19 45.61
N SER A 47 -5.31 -1.18 44.72
CA SER A 47 -4.33 -2.26 44.80
C SER A 47 -3.28 -2.05 43.71
N MET A 48 -2.04 -1.86 44.14
CA MET A 48 -0.85 -1.70 43.31
C MET A 48 -0.39 -3.08 42.86
N SER A 49 -0.82 -3.55 41.69
CA SER A 49 -0.20 -4.71 41.03
C SER A 49 0.81 -4.23 39.99
N MET A 50 2.05 -4.70 40.15
CA MET A 50 3.22 -4.50 39.29
C MET A 50 2.91 -4.72 37.79
N PRO A 51 3.66 -4.07 36.87
CA PRO A 51 3.35 -4.10 35.45
C PRO A 51 3.71 -5.47 34.87
N SER A 52 2.68 -6.25 34.52
CA SER A 52 2.86 -7.39 33.63
C SER A 52 3.30 -6.89 32.25
N ALA A 53 4.14 -7.70 31.62
CA ALA A 53 4.84 -7.45 30.37
C ALA A 53 3.99 -6.74 29.31
N GLN A 54 4.64 -5.83 28.57
CA GLN A 54 4.10 -5.09 27.44
C GLN A 54 3.31 -6.00 26.49
N SER A 55 2.01 -6.14 26.74
CA SER A 55 1.08 -6.67 25.78
C SER A 55 1.06 -5.69 24.63
N SER A 56 1.44 -6.16 23.45
CA SER A 56 1.25 -5.48 22.19
C SER A 56 -0.25 -5.20 22.05
N ALA A 57 -0.68 -4.04 22.54
CA ALA A 57 -2.04 -3.57 22.38
C ALA A 57 -2.30 -3.37 20.89
N LYS A 58 -2.77 -4.43 20.22
CA LYS A 58 -3.39 -4.36 18.89
C LYS A 58 -4.44 -3.27 19.01
N PHE A 59 -4.22 -2.13 18.35
CA PHE A 59 -5.15 -1.00 18.33
C PHE A 59 -6.55 -1.52 17.95
N ARG A 60 -7.48 -1.57 18.92
CA ARG A 60 -8.87 -1.99 18.67
C ARG A 60 -9.54 -0.85 17.90
N ARG A 61 -9.67 -1.00 16.58
CA ARG A 61 -10.20 0.02 15.66
C ARG A 61 -11.63 0.38 16.06
N THR A 62 -11.92 1.66 16.28
CA THR A 62 -13.29 2.18 16.38
C THR A 62 -13.84 2.32 14.96
N GLN A 63 -15.14 2.09 14.73
CA GLN A 63 -15.85 2.30 13.44
C GLN A 63 -15.86 3.79 13.03
N SER A 64 -14.69 4.37 12.81
CA SER A 64 -14.53 5.75 12.35
C SER A 64 -14.47 5.75 10.82
N LEU A 65 -15.26 6.62 10.19
CA LEU A 65 -15.15 6.90 8.76
C LEU A 65 -13.79 7.53 8.39
N HIS A 66 -13.08 8.08 9.38
CA HIS A 66 -11.73 8.57 9.20
C HIS A 66 -10.72 7.43 9.23
N GLY A 67 -9.79 7.43 8.27
CA GLY A 67 -8.62 6.57 8.27
C GLY A 67 -7.78 6.71 9.54
N PRO A 68 -6.85 5.79 9.80
CA PRO A 68 -5.93 5.92 10.92
C PRO A 68 -5.13 7.23 10.80
N SER A 69 -4.83 7.86 11.94
CA SER A 69 -3.94 9.01 11.96
C SER A 69 -2.58 8.63 11.35
N PRO A 70 -2.10 9.34 10.31
CA PRO A 70 -0.84 9.01 9.67
C PRO A 70 0.32 9.29 10.63
N VAL A 71 1.32 8.40 10.61
CA VAL A 71 2.59 8.62 11.27
C VAL A 71 3.26 9.85 10.66
N THR A 72 3.72 10.75 11.52
CA THR A 72 4.30 12.06 11.13
C THR A 72 5.82 12.11 11.23
N THR A 73 6.45 10.96 11.52
CA THR A 73 7.91 10.75 11.57
C THR A 73 8.34 9.79 10.46
N PHE A 74 9.38 10.16 9.72
CA PHE A 74 9.81 9.52 8.49
C PHE A 74 11.28 9.13 8.61
N GLY A 75 11.55 7.82 8.54
CA GLY A 75 12.91 7.30 8.77
C GLY A 75 13.48 7.74 10.14
N PRO A 76 14.81 7.82 10.27
CA PRO A 76 15.47 8.12 11.55
C PRO A 76 15.39 9.59 11.99
N LYS A 77 15.23 10.54 11.07
CA LYS A 77 15.44 11.98 11.34
C LYS A 77 14.38 12.93 10.80
N ALA A 78 13.54 12.52 9.85
CA ALA A 78 12.55 13.42 9.27
C ALA A 78 11.24 13.38 10.05
N SER A 79 10.52 14.50 10.00
CA SER A 79 9.14 14.59 10.48
C SER A 79 8.41 15.74 9.81
N ILE A 80 7.09 15.81 9.99
CA ILE A 80 6.30 16.98 9.61
C ILE A 80 6.62 18.13 10.56
N MET A 81 6.86 19.31 10.01
CA MET A 81 7.01 20.55 10.78
C MET A 81 5.76 20.81 11.63
N LYS A 82 5.92 20.88 12.94
CA LYS A 82 4.81 21.15 13.86
C LYS A 82 4.50 22.65 13.86
N ASN A 83 3.24 23.03 13.57
CA ASN A 83 2.78 24.40 13.75
C ASN A 83 2.32 24.61 15.21
N PRO A 84 3.00 25.45 16.01
CA PRO A 84 2.61 25.69 17.40
C PRO A 84 1.26 26.42 17.56
N LYS A 85 0.77 27.10 16.50
CA LYS A 85 -0.52 27.81 16.50
C LYS A 85 -1.71 26.94 16.10
N ALA A 86 -1.49 25.69 15.70
CA ALA A 86 -2.58 24.79 15.31
C ALA A 86 -3.26 24.24 16.57
N VAL A 87 -4.46 24.75 16.88
CA VAL A 87 -5.36 24.19 17.92
C VAL A 87 -5.88 22.81 17.50
N MET A 88 -5.87 22.51 16.20
CA MET A 88 -6.28 21.22 15.66
C MET A 88 -5.09 20.26 15.54
N HIS A 89 -5.33 18.98 15.88
CA HIS A 89 -4.39 17.88 15.64
C HIS A 89 -4.08 17.63 14.16
N ILE A 90 -4.92 18.14 13.24
CA ILE A 90 -4.83 17.90 11.79
C ILE A 90 -4.38 19.20 11.10
N GLN A 91 -3.13 19.23 10.65
CA GLN A 91 -2.65 20.30 9.78
C GLN A 91 -3.28 20.18 8.39
N ASP A 92 -3.49 21.31 7.73
CA ASP A 92 -3.84 21.34 6.30
C ASP A 92 -2.82 20.52 5.49
N PRO A 93 -3.25 19.47 4.77
CA PRO A 93 -2.38 18.68 3.91
C PRO A 93 -1.57 19.51 2.91
N ALA A 94 -2.10 20.65 2.44
CA ALA A 94 -1.39 21.53 1.51
C ALA A 94 -0.22 22.32 2.16
N ARG A 95 -0.15 22.37 3.49
CA ARG A 95 0.84 23.14 4.25
C ARG A 95 1.88 22.26 4.96
N GLN A 96 1.91 20.97 4.65
CA GLN A 96 2.85 20.05 5.27
C GLN A 96 4.26 20.29 4.73
N ARG A 97 5.20 20.48 5.64
CA ARG A 97 6.61 20.74 5.31
C ARG A 97 7.53 19.78 6.06
N LEU A 98 8.63 19.44 5.42
CA LEU A 98 9.69 18.60 5.95
C LEU A 98 10.52 19.36 7.00
N THR A 99 10.74 18.73 8.16
CA THR A 99 11.74 19.18 9.13
C THR A 99 12.66 18.03 9.53
N TRP A 100 13.93 18.36 9.72
CA TRP A 100 14.97 17.46 10.19
C TRP A 100 15.19 17.63 11.69
N SER A 101 15.16 16.54 12.46
CA SER A 101 15.52 16.60 13.90
C SER A 101 17.02 16.78 14.12
N LYS A 102 17.82 16.26 13.18
CA LYS A 102 19.26 16.44 13.04
C LYS A 102 19.58 16.47 11.55
N PRO A 103 20.66 17.13 11.11
CA PRO A 103 21.05 17.14 9.70
C PRO A 103 21.11 15.72 9.12
N PRO A 104 20.49 15.46 7.95
CA PRO A 104 20.54 14.15 7.31
C PRO A 104 21.99 13.87 6.88
N LYS A 105 22.40 12.61 7.04
CA LYS A 105 23.75 12.11 6.76
C LYS A 105 23.75 10.94 5.79
N SER A 106 22.62 10.27 5.60
CA SER A 106 22.51 9.11 4.74
C SER A 106 21.38 9.24 3.74
N VAL A 107 21.62 8.72 2.54
CA VAL A 107 20.68 8.80 1.42
C VAL A 107 20.66 7.47 0.68
N LEU A 108 19.48 6.98 0.36
CA LEU A 108 19.30 5.83 -0.54
C LEU A 108 19.07 6.35 -1.96
N ILE A 109 19.85 5.87 -2.92
CA ILE A 109 19.64 6.17 -4.34
C ILE A 109 19.03 4.95 -5.01
N ILE A 110 17.84 5.12 -5.59
CA ILE A 110 17.16 4.13 -6.41
C ILE A 110 17.21 4.61 -7.85
N LYS A 111 17.77 3.81 -8.75
CA LYS A 111 17.70 4.07 -10.19
C LYS A 111 16.92 3.00 -10.91
N LYS A 112 16.33 3.33 -12.05
CA LYS A 112 15.82 2.32 -12.99
C LYS A 112 16.94 1.36 -13.40
N ILE A 113 16.67 0.06 -13.29
CA ILE A 113 17.63 -0.98 -13.68
C ILE A 113 17.71 -1.10 -15.20
N ARG A 114 18.86 -1.55 -15.72
CA ARG A 114 19.11 -1.81 -17.15
C ARG A 114 18.86 -0.62 -18.09
N ASP A 115 18.91 0.60 -17.57
CA ASP A 115 18.78 1.82 -18.36
C ASP A 115 20.14 2.54 -18.42
N ALA A 116 20.79 2.46 -19.59
CA ALA A 116 22.13 3.02 -19.79
C ALA A 116 22.16 4.55 -19.71
N GLY A 117 21.06 5.22 -20.09
CA GLY A 117 20.95 6.68 -20.05
C GLY A 117 21.04 7.24 -18.63
N LEU A 118 20.71 6.44 -17.61
CA LEU A 118 20.74 6.86 -16.21
C LEU A 118 22.09 6.63 -15.53
N LEU A 119 23.07 5.99 -16.20
CA LEU A 119 24.37 5.73 -15.59
C LEU A 119 25.14 7.01 -15.29
N GLN A 120 25.06 8.01 -16.19
CA GLN A 120 25.75 9.27 -16.02
C GLN A 120 25.11 10.13 -14.91
N PRO A 121 23.79 10.39 -14.91
CA PRO A 121 23.09 11.02 -13.79
C PRO A 121 23.37 10.34 -12.44
N PHE A 122 23.36 9.00 -12.40
CA PHE A 122 23.68 8.25 -11.19
C PHE A 122 25.10 8.52 -10.67
N LYS A 123 26.11 8.50 -11.56
CA LYS A 123 27.51 8.79 -11.18
C LYS A 123 27.68 10.21 -10.67
N GLU A 124 27.06 11.19 -11.33
CA GLU A 124 27.09 12.61 -10.95
C GLU A 124 26.45 12.84 -9.59
N LEU A 125 25.29 12.22 -9.35
CA LEU A 125 24.59 12.30 -8.07
C LEU A 125 25.39 11.66 -6.94
N CYS A 126 25.91 10.44 -7.13
CA CYS A 126 26.75 9.77 -6.14
C CYS A 126 27.99 10.61 -5.80
N THR A 127 28.68 11.13 -6.83
CA THR A 127 29.87 11.98 -6.64
C THR A 127 29.53 13.23 -5.85
N PHE A 128 28.45 13.93 -6.21
CA PHE A 128 27.98 15.13 -5.50
C PHE A 128 27.68 14.84 -4.02
N LEU A 129 26.91 13.79 -3.74
CA LEU A 129 26.49 13.45 -2.37
C LEU A 129 27.67 13.00 -1.51
N THR A 130 28.58 12.20 -2.05
CA THR A 130 29.73 11.70 -1.30
C THR A 130 30.81 12.76 -1.11
N GLN A 131 31.19 13.48 -2.16
CA GLN A 131 32.35 14.38 -2.13
C GLN A 131 32.00 15.81 -1.69
N GLN A 132 30.87 16.36 -2.13
CA GLN A 132 30.50 17.74 -1.81
C GLN A 132 29.59 17.84 -0.58
N LYS A 133 28.68 16.89 -0.40
CA LYS A 133 27.75 16.88 0.75
C LYS A 133 28.19 15.97 1.89
N ASN A 134 29.28 15.21 1.71
CA ASN A 134 29.86 14.33 2.71
C ASN A 134 28.83 13.34 3.33
N MET A 135 27.96 12.78 2.49
CA MET A 135 26.88 11.87 2.88
C MET A 135 27.25 10.40 2.64
N ILE A 136 26.66 9.53 3.44
CA ILE A 136 26.69 8.08 3.26
C ILE A 136 25.63 7.70 2.22
N VAL A 137 26.07 7.15 1.10
CA VAL A 137 25.19 6.76 0.01
C VAL A 137 24.90 5.26 0.09
N TYR A 138 23.62 4.90 0.09
CA TYR A 138 23.14 3.52 0.00
C TYR A 138 22.59 3.23 -1.40
N VAL A 139 22.90 2.06 -1.94
CA VAL A 139 22.42 1.59 -3.25
C VAL A 139 22.16 0.08 -3.19
N GLU A 140 21.19 -0.43 -3.94
CA GLU A 140 20.99 -1.89 -4.05
C GLU A 140 22.25 -2.54 -4.65
N ARG A 141 22.72 -3.64 -4.06
CA ARG A 141 23.96 -4.31 -4.45
C ARG A 141 24.05 -4.60 -5.95
N LYS A 142 22.97 -5.09 -6.56
CA LYS A 142 22.89 -5.43 -7.99
C LYS A 142 23.19 -4.23 -8.91
N VAL A 143 22.95 -3.00 -8.45
CA VAL A 143 23.27 -1.80 -9.22
C VAL A 143 24.78 -1.61 -9.34
N LEU A 144 25.54 -1.85 -8.28
CA LEU A 144 27.01 -1.69 -8.30
C LEU A 144 27.74 -2.85 -9.01
N GLU A 145 27.06 -3.97 -9.21
CA GLU A 145 27.53 -5.12 -9.98
C GLU A 145 27.42 -4.89 -11.50
N ASP A 146 26.76 -3.81 -11.95
CA ASP A 146 26.69 -3.43 -13.36
C ASP A 146 28.10 -3.13 -13.93
N PRO A 147 28.56 -3.88 -14.96
CA PRO A 147 29.86 -3.66 -15.60
C PRO A 147 30.05 -2.24 -16.14
N ALA A 148 28.97 -1.54 -16.50
CA ALA A 148 29.04 -0.18 -17.02
C ALA A 148 29.45 0.88 -15.96
N LEU A 149 29.50 0.48 -14.69
CA LEU A 149 30.03 1.29 -13.58
C LEU A 149 31.52 1.07 -13.30
N ALA A 150 32.22 0.23 -14.07
CA ALA A 150 33.64 -0.08 -13.87
C ALA A 150 34.63 1.04 -14.29
N ASN A 151 34.15 2.24 -14.60
CA ASN A 151 34.99 3.37 -15.02
C ASN A 151 35.91 3.84 -13.88
N GLU A 152 37.20 4.04 -14.18
CA GLU A 152 38.26 4.42 -13.23
C GLU A 152 37.89 5.65 -12.36
N SER A 153 37.27 6.67 -12.97
CA SER A 153 36.87 7.90 -12.27
C SER A 153 35.83 7.67 -11.15
N PHE A 154 35.01 6.62 -11.27
CA PHE A 154 33.96 6.31 -10.31
C PHE A 154 34.41 5.32 -9.23
N VAL A 155 35.59 4.69 -9.38
CA VAL A 155 36.09 3.65 -8.44
C VAL A 155 36.23 4.20 -7.02
N SER A 156 36.75 5.42 -6.87
CA SER A 156 36.93 6.06 -5.56
C SER A 156 35.61 6.31 -4.84
N VAL A 157 34.58 6.77 -5.57
CA VAL A 157 33.24 6.99 -5.03
C VAL A 157 32.57 5.66 -4.72
N LYS A 158 32.67 4.68 -5.64
CA LYS A 158 32.10 3.34 -5.51
C LYS A 158 32.54 2.63 -4.21
N LYS A 159 33.78 2.82 -3.76
CA LYS A 159 34.30 2.24 -2.51
C LYS A 159 33.64 2.79 -1.24
N ASN A 160 33.08 4.00 -1.29
CA ASN A 160 32.42 4.66 -0.16
C ASN A 160 30.89 4.43 -0.15
N ILE A 161 30.34 3.76 -1.16
CA ILE A 161 28.92 3.46 -1.25
C ILE A 161 28.61 2.21 -0.43
N CYS A 162 27.63 2.32 0.47
CA CYS A 162 27.06 1.18 1.17
C CYS A 162 26.07 0.43 0.27
N THR A 163 26.03 -0.89 0.38
CA THR A 163 25.09 -1.72 -0.38
C THR A 163 24.14 -2.48 0.52
N PHE A 164 22.97 -2.81 -0.02
CA PHE A 164 21.99 -3.68 0.62
C PHE A 164 21.40 -4.66 -0.41
N ARG A 165 20.81 -5.74 0.07
CA ARG A 165 20.06 -6.72 -0.72
C ARG A 165 18.60 -6.69 -0.27
N GLU A 166 17.70 -6.53 -1.24
CA GLU A 166 16.25 -6.65 -1.03
C GLU A 166 15.93 -7.97 -0.31
N ASP A 167 14.96 -7.94 0.61
CA ASP A 167 14.50 -9.06 1.45
C ASP A 167 15.52 -9.61 2.48
N TYR A 168 16.78 -9.14 2.51
CA TYR A 168 17.82 -9.63 3.45
C TYR A 168 18.33 -8.58 4.43
N ASP A 169 18.58 -7.36 3.94
CA ASP A 169 19.23 -6.31 4.73
C ASP A 169 18.21 -5.22 5.10
N ASP A 170 17.98 -4.97 6.39
CA ASP A 170 17.08 -3.89 6.86
C ASP A 170 17.82 -2.54 6.88
N ILE A 171 17.38 -1.63 6.01
CA ILE A 171 17.93 -0.28 5.87
C ILE A 171 17.05 0.81 6.51
N SER A 172 15.94 0.44 7.15
CA SER A 172 14.92 1.38 7.67
C SER A 172 15.48 2.37 8.68
N LYS A 173 16.45 1.93 9.49
CA LYS A 173 17.10 2.76 10.51
C LYS A 173 18.36 3.48 10.02
N CYS A 174 18.77 3.21 8.79
CA CYS A 174 20.04 3.66 8.23
C CYS A 174 19.87 4.80 7.22
N VAL A 175 18.70 4.96 6.61
CA VAL A 175 18.44 5.89 5.50
C VAL A 175 17.64 7.09 5.97
N ASP A 176 18.19 8.30 5.88
CA ASP A 176 17.48 9.52 6.27
C ASP A 176 16.49 10.02 5.21
N PHE A 177 16.80 9.84 3.92
CA PHE A 177 15.91 10.13 2.78
C PHE A 177 16.29 9.32 1.54
N ILE A 178 15.41 9.35 0.53
CA ILE A 178 15.53 8.56 -0.69
C ILE A 178 15.54 9.51 -1.89
N ILE A 179 16.43 9.26 -2.84
CA ILE A 179 16.42 9.89 -4.17
C ILE A 179 16.12 8.81 -5.22
N CYS A 180 15.05 9.01 -5.98
CA CYS A 180 14.67 8.16 -7.10
C CYS A 180 15.10 8.79 -8.43
N LEU A 181 15.75 8.01 -9.29
CA LEU A 181 16.18 8.35 -10.64
C LEU A 181 15.43 7.46 -11.64
N GLY A 182 14.40 7.99 -12.30
CA GLY A 182 13.62 7.24 -13.28
C GLY A 182 12.18 7.73 -13.40
N GLY A 183 11.24 6.80 -13.51
CA GLY A 183 9.80 7.08 -13.49
C GLY A 183 9.12 6.50 -12.26
N ASP A 184 7.80 6.39 -12.31
CA ASP A 184 6.94 6.02 -11.17
C ASP A 184 7.31 4.67 -10.53
N GLY A 185 7.79 3.71 -11.33
CA GLY A 185 8.23 2.41 -10.83
C GLY A 185 9.39 2.47 -9.83
N THR A 186 10.19 3.54 -9.83
CA THR A 186 11.26 3.74 -8.84
C THR A 186 10.68 4.15 -7.48
N LEU A 187 9.61 4.94 -7.47
CA LEU A 187 8.88 5.33 -6.27
C LEU A 187 8.10 4.15 -5.67
N LEU A 188 7.49 3.31 -6.52
CA LEU A 188 6.87 2.06 -6.09
C LEU A 188 7.88 1.11 -5.47
N TYR A 189 9.08 1.02 -6.06
CA TYR A 189 10.15 0.24 -5.46
C TYR A 189 10.58 0.80 -4.10
N ALA A 190 10.76 2.11 -4.00
CA ALA A 190 11.05 2.78 -2.73
C ALA A 190 10.00 2.42 -1.67
N SER A 191 8.70 2.55 -1.99
CA SER A 191 7.61 2.16 -1.09
C SER A 191 7.73 0.69 -0.63
N SER A 192 8.04 -0.23 -1.55
CA SER A 192 8.12 -1.66 -1.25
C SER A 192 9.28 -2.04 -0.32
N LEU A 193 10.35 -1.26 -0.29
CA LEU A 193 11.51 -1.50 0.58
C LEU A 193 11.23 -1.17 2.06
N PHE A 194 10.25 -0.31 2.34
CA PHE A 194 9.96 0.18 3.69
C PHE A 194 8.51 -0.15 4.08
N GLN A 195 8.31 -1.29 4.77
CA GLN A 195 6.98 -1.76 5.18
C GLN A 195 6.40 -1.03 6.41
N GLU A 196 7.18 -0.16 7.04
CA GLU A 196 6.76 0.73 8.12
C GLU A 196 6.97 2.20 7.71
N SER A 197 7.61 3.03 8.55
CA SER A 197 7.96 4.41 8.24
C SER A 197 8.89 4.49 7.03
N VAL A 198 8.45 5.20 6.00
CA VAL A 198 9.23 5.45 4.79
C VAL A 198 9.97 6.77 4.96
N PRO A 199 11.30 6.84 4.71
CA PRO A 199 12.01 8.11 4.64
C PRO A 199 11.46 9.02 3.52
N PRO A 200 11.61 10.36 3.61
CA PRO A 200 11.19 11.30 2.56
C PRO A 200 11.77 10.93 1.19
N VAL A 201 10.93 10.95 0.15
CA VAL A 201 11.32 10.56 -1.21
C VAL A 201 11.34 11.77 -2.13
N MET A 202 12.51 12.03 -2.71
CA MET A 202 12.70 12.99 -3.79
C MET A 202 12.82 12.22 -5.11
N ALA A 203 11.96 12.50 -6.09
CA ALA A 203 11.91 11.71 -7.32
C ALA A 203 12.17 12.56 -8.57
N PHE A 204 13.29 12.27 -9.23
CA PHE A 204 13.70 12.89 -10.50
C PHE A 204 13.17 12.12 -11.69
N HIS A 205 12.53 12.86 -12.59
CA HIS A 205 12.07 12.35 -13.87
C HIS A 205 13.26 12.10 -14.80
N LEU A 206 13.49 10.84 -15.14
CA LEU A 206 14.48 10.42 -16.14
C LEU A 206 13.87 9.31 -17.03
N GLY A 207 13.30 9.70 -18.17
CA GLY A 207 12.67 8.76 -19.11
C GLY A 207 11.59 9.42 -19.97
N SER A 208 10.58 8.65 -20.34
CA SER A 208 9.48 9.08 -21.23
C SER A 208 8.28 9.69 -20.50
N LEU A 209 7.89 9.14 -19.34
CA LEU A 209 6.76 9.61 -18.55
C LEU A 209 6.99 9.31 -17.06
N GLY A 210 6.64 10.25 -16.18
CA GLY A 210 6.70 10.05 -14.73
C GLY A 210 5.73 10.97 -14.01
N PHE A 211 4.54 10.45 -13.70
CA PHE A 211 3.46 11.21 -13.07
C PHE A 211 3.81 11.62 -11.63
N LEU A 212 4.58 10.79 -10.94
CA LEU A 212 4.97 10.92 -9.54
C LEU A 212 6.40 11.45 -9.36
N THR A 213 7.06 11.90 -10.44
CA THR A 213 8.46 12.36 -10.45
C THR A 213 8.54 13.84 -10.84
N PRO A 214 8.32 14.79 -9.91
CA PRO A 214 8.15 16.20 -10.26
C PRO A 214 9.46 16.94 -10.55
N PHE A 215 10.63 16.36 -10.24
CA PHE A 215 11.90 17.06 -10.36
C PHE A 215 12.61 16.79 -11.69
N ASN A 216 13.14 17.84 -12.33
CA ASN A 216 14.10 17.71 -13.44
C ASN A 216 15.53 17.56 -12.88
N PHE A 217 16.28 16.59 -13.41
CA PHE A 217 17.65 16.33 -13.03
C PHE A 217 18.64 17.45 -13.37
N ASP A 218 18.37 18.31 -14.35
CA ASP A 218 19.27 19.40 -14.75
C ASP A 218 19.66 20.32 -13.59
N THR A 219 18.74 20.51 -12.63
CA THR A 219 18.90 21.39 -11.46
C THR A 219 19.13 20.62 -10.15
N TYR A 220 19.54 19.34 -10.22
CA TYR A 220 19.56 18.44 -9.06
C TYR A 220 20.40 18.97 -7.89
N GLN A 221 21.54 19.63 -8.14
CA GLN A 221 22.44 20.09 -7.08
C GLN A 221 21.76 21.10 -6.15
N SER A 222 21.05 22.07 -6.73
CA SER A 222 20.31 23.10 -5.99
C SER A 222 19.16 22.47 -5.20
N GLN A 223 18.34 21.66 -5.88
CA GLN A 223 17.13 21.08 -5.28
C GLN A 223 17.45 20.07 -4.16
N VAL A 224 18.47 19.24 -4.36
CA VAL A 224 18.94 18.31 -3.31
C VAL A 224 19.49 19.08 -2.11
N THR A 225 20.21 20.19 -2.36
CA THR A 225 20.71 21.05 -1.28
C THR A 225 19.58 21.64 -0.45
N GLU A 226 18.54 22.18 -1.11
CA GLU A 226 17.35 22.72 -0.44
C GLU A 226 16.66 21.65 0.43
N VAL A 227 16.50 20.43 -0.09
CA VAL A 227 15.92 19.31 0.68
C VAL A 227 16.76 18.96 1.92
N ILE A 228 18.09 18.96 1.80
CA ILE A 228 19.01 18.71 2.92
C ILE A 228 18.91 19.81 3.99
N GLU A 229 18.76 21.07 3.57
CA GLU A 229 18.54 22.21 4.46
C GLU A 229 17.17 22.16 5.14
N GLY A 230 16.20 21.46 4.52
CA GLY A 230 14.87 21.20 5.05
C GLY A 230 13.83 22.19 4.54
N ASN A 231 12.69 22.27 5.21
CA ASN A 231 11.58 23.15 4.82
C ASN A 231 11.01 22.86 3.42
N ALA A 232 11.24 21.68 2.83
CA ALA A 232 10.62 21.31 1.56
C ALA A 232 9.12 20.98 1.74
N ALA A 233 8.31 21.27 0.72
CA ALA A 233 6.89 20.88 0.72
C ALA A 233 6.75 19.35 0.60
N LEU A 234 5.79 18.77 1.33
CA LEU A 234 5.51 17.34 1.31
C LEU A 234 4.08 17.06 0.90
N VAL A 235 3.89 15.97 0.15
CA VAL A 235 2.60 15.29 -0.01
C VAL A 235 2.70 13.89 0.61
N LEU A 236 1.81 13.61 1.57
CA LEU A 236 1.73 12.29 2.19
C LEU A 236 0.80 11.40 1.39
N ARG A 237 1.39 10.53 0.59
CA ARG A 237 0.65 9.58 -0.24
C ARG A 237 0.23 8.41 0.64
N SER A 238 -1.07 8.26 0.86
CA SER A 238 -1.62 7.11 1.61
C SER A 238 -1.18 5.79 0.96
N ARG A 239 -0.94 4.77 1.78
CA ARG A 239 -0.74 3.39 1.34
C ARG A 239 -1.88 2.52 1.84
N LEU A 240 -2.12 1.40 1.19
CA LEU A 240 -2.99 0.33 1.69
C LEU A 240 -2.14 -0.64 2.50
N GLN A 241 -2.66 -1.04 3.66
CA GLN A 241 -2.20 -2.22 4.38
C GLN A 241 -3.03 -3.41 3.93
N VAL A 242 -2.36 -4.42 3.39
CA VAL A 242 -2.99 -5.60 2.79
C VAL A 242 -2.59 -6.82 3.57
N THR A 243 -3.57 -7.53 4.13
CA THR A 243 -3.36 -8.80 4.82
C THR A 243 -3.92 -9.92 3.97
N VAL A 244 -3.07 -10.84 3.54
CA VAL A 244 -3.49 -12.04 2.82
C VAL A 244 -3.45 -13.23 3.77
N VAL A 245 -4.61 -13.87 3.93
CA VAL A 245 -4.79 -15.06 4.77
C VAL A 245 -5.04 -16.25 3.86
N LYS A 246 -4.14 -17.23 3.94
CA LYS A 246 -4.25 -18.50 3.22
C LYS A 246 -4.96 -19.54 4.07
N ALA A 247 -5.99 -20.17 3.53
CA ALA A 247 -6.63 -21.32 4.18
C ALA A 247 -5.65 -22.50 4.24
N PHE A 248 -5.63 -23.24 5.36
CA PHE A 248 -4.87 -24.48 5.42
C PHE A 248 -5.44 -25.48 4.41
N ARG A 249 -4.54 -26.05 3.62
CA ARG A 249 -4.84 -27.18 2.74
C ARG A 249 -3.92 -28.30 3.21
N GLU A 250 -4.46 -29.49 3.40
CA GLU A 250 -3.63 -30.68 3.55
C GLU A 250 -2.72 -30.75 2.32
N LYS A 251 -1.45 -30.39 2.49
CA LYS A 251 -0.47 -30.45 1.42
C LYS A 251 -0.28 -31.91 1.04
N GLY A 252 -0.50 -32.25 -0.23
CA GLY A 252 0.15 -33.42 -0.80
C GLY A 252 1.69 -33.30 -0.66
N PRO A 253 2.46 -34.41 -0.77
CA PRO A 253 3.83 -34.50 -0.25
C PRO A 253 4.96 -33.62 -0.85
N ALA A 254 4.71 -32.49 -1.52
CA ALA A 254 5.70 -31.88 -2.41
C ALA A 254 6.06 -30.38 -2.20
N GLU A 255 5.76 -29.73 -1.07
CA GLU A 255 6.19 -28.34 -0.86
C GLU A 255 6.78 -28.07 0.53
N GLU A 256 8.04 -28.46 0.69
CA GLU A 256 8.93 -28.11 1.78
C GLU A 256 9.81 -26.94 1.30
N ASN A 257 9.48 -25.70 1.71
CA ASN A 257 10.34 -24.49 1.77
C ASN A 257 9.50 -23.20 1.74
N SER A 258 8.78 -22.91 2.81
CA SER A 258 8.22 -21.58 3.05
C SER A 258 8.49 -21.17 4.48
N LEU A 259 9.40 -20.22 4.64
CA LEU A 259 9.81 -19.60 5.91
C LEU A 259 8.58 -19.21 6.74
N LYS A 260 8.49 -19.78 7.95
CA LYS A 260 7.49 -19.43 8.96
C LYS A 260 7.97 -18.15 9.66
N LEU A 261 7.39 -16.99 9.34
CA LEU A 261 7.48 -15.81 10.21
C LEU A 261 6.36 -15.92 11.25
N THR A 262 6.71 -16.21 12.49
CA THR A 262 5.79 -16.28 13.63
C THR A 262 6.02 -15.09 14.55
N ASN A 263 5.12 -14.11 14.54
CA ASN A 263 4.97 -13.15 15.62
C ASN A 263 3.54 -13.22 16.16
N GLY A 264 3.41 -13.71 17.41
CA GLY A 264 2.35 -13.46 18.40
C GLY A 264 0.89 -13.46 17.97
N ASP A 265 0.13 -14.42 18.48
CA ASP A 265 -1.34 -14.42 18.58
C ASP A 265 -2.11 -14.47 17.27
N ALA A 266 -1.73 -15.40 16.39
CA ALA A 266 -2.57 -15.89 15.31
C ALA A 266 -3.00 -17.33 15.62
N GLU A 267 -4.29 -17.63 15.49
CA GLU A 267 -4.82 -19.01 15.48
C GLU A 267 -3.86 -19.91 14.66
N PRO A 268 -3.42 -21.07 15.19
CA PRO A 268 -2.24 -21.79 14.70
C PRO A 268 -2.33 -22.34 13.25
N ASN A 269 -3.42 -22.09 12.52
CA ASN A 269 -3.72 -22.75 11.25
C ASN A 269 -3.68 -21.86 9.98
N HIS A 270 -3.29 -20.58 10.04
CA HIS A 270 -3.27 -19.73 8.83
C HIS A 270 -1.92 -19.04 8.57
N LYS A 271 -1.40 -19.18 7.33
CA LYS A 271 -0.28 -18.37 6.85
C LYS A 271 -0.82 -16.97 6.54
N THR A 272 -0.38 -16.00 7.34
CA THR A 272 -0.79 -14.59 7.20
C THR A 272 0.40 -13.78 6.73
N MET A 273 0.21 -13.00 5.66
CA MET A 273 1.22 -12.10 5.12
C MET A 273 0.67 -10.68 5.07
N GLN A 274 1.48 -9.69 5.43
CA GLN A 274 1.10 -8.29 5.42
C GLN A 274 2.01 -7.48 4.50
N TYR A 275 1.41 -6.55 3.76
CA TYR A 275 2.09 -5.73 2.76
C TYR A 275 1.59 -4.29 2.80
N GLN A 276 2.49 -3.35 2.48
CA GLN A 276 2.18 -1.96 2.18
C GLN A 276 2.14 -1.75 0.66
N VAL A 277 1.06 -1.15 0.17
CA VAL A 277 0.80 -0.95 -1.27
C VAL A 277 0.53 0.52 -1.54
N LEU A 278 1.25 1.14 -2.47
CA LEU A 278 1.13 2.57 -2.76
C LEU A 278 0.03 2.87 -3.76
N ASN A 279 -0.04 2.14 -4.87
CA ASN A 279 -0.99 2.37 -5.94
C ASN A 279 -2.22 1.50 -5.76
N GLU A 280 -2.12 0.19 -6.04
CA GLU A 280 -3.29 -0.70 -6.03
C GLU A 280 -3.00 -2.16 -5.70
N VAL A 281 -4.03 -2.80 -5.16
CA VAL A 281 -4.19 -4.25 -5.10
C VAL A 281 -5.06 -4.66 -6.28
N VAL A 282 -4.56 -5.53 -7.14
CA VAL A 282 -5.32 -6.07 -8.28
C VAL A 282 -5.64 -7.53 -8.00
N ILE A 283 -6.92 -7.88 -8.05
CA ILE A 283 -7.39 -9.26 -8.03
C ILE A 283 -7.93 -9.56 -9.43
N ASP A 284 -7.33 -10.49 -10.15
CA ASP A 284 -7.72 -10.85 -11.51
C ASP A 284 -7.90 -12.38 -11.70
N ARG A 285 -8.46 -12.79 -12.83
CA ARG A 285 -8.64 -14.21 -13.21
C ARG A 285 -7.34 -14.96 -13.57
N GLY A 286 -6.20 -14.28 -13.60
CA GLY A 286 -4.93 -14.84 -14.06
C GLY A 286 -5.00 -15.45 -15.46
N PRO A 287 -4.40 -16.64 -15.68
CA PRO A 287 -4.42 -17.30 -16.99
C PRO A 287 -5.77 -17.97 -17.30
N SER A 288 -6.73 -17.99 -16.37
CA SER A 288 -8.04 -18.62 -16.55
C SER A 288 -8.82 -17.95 -17.67
N SER A 289 -9.50 -18.73 -18.51
CA SER A 289 -10.48 -18.23 -19.48
C SER A 289 -11.87 -17.96 -18.88
N TYR A 290 -12.15 -18.47 -17.68
CA TYR A 290 -13.39 -18.22 -16.96
C TYR A 290 -13.40 -16.84 -16.29
N LEU A 291 -14.60 -16.27 -16.13
CA LEU A 291 -14.82 -15.10 -15.29
C LEU A 291 -14.35 -15.36 -13.86
N SER A 292 -13.76 -14.33 -13.24
CA SER A 292 -13.51 -14.31 -11.81
C SER A 292 -14.80 -13.93 -11.08
N ASN A 293 -15.18 -14.71 -10.07
CA ASN A 293 -16.29 -14.42 -9.15
C ASN A 293 -15.70 -13.99 -7.81
N VAL A 294 -15.62 -12.68 -7.58
CA VAL A 294 -14.92 -12.10 -6.43
C VAL A 294 -15.93 -11.41 -5.50
N ASP A 295 -16.11 -11.92 -4.30
CA ASP A 295 -16.96 -11.33 -3.29
C ASP A 295 -16.23 -10.16 -2.61
N LEU A 296 -16.88 -8.99 -2.61
CA LEU A 296 -16.39 -7.76 -2.00
C LEU A 296 -17.25 -7.41 -0.78
N PHE A 297 -16.60 -7.35 0.37
CA PHE A 297 -17.19 -6.95 1.63
C PHE A 297 -16.62 -5.60 2.08
N LEU A 298 -17.46 -4.77 2.68
CA LEU A 298 -17.09 -3.51 3.33
C LEU A 298 -17.60 -3.53 4.77
N ASP A 299 -16.69 -3.36 5.73
CA ASP A 299 -16.96 -3.43 7.18
C ASP A 299 -17.81 -4.66 7.58
N GLY A 300 -17.53 -5.81 6.93
CA GLY A 300 -18.21 -7.08 7.18
C GLY A 300 -19.51 -7.30 6.38
N HIS A 301 -20.02 -6.30 5.68
CA HIS A 301 -21.21 -6.42 4.84
C HIS A 301 -20.84 -6.77 3.40
N LEU A 302 -21.46 -7.81 2.83
CA LEU A 302 -21.31 -8.12 1.40
C LEU A 302 -21.93 -6.98 0.58
N ILE A 303 -21.11 -6.33 -0.23
CA ILE A 303 -21.54 -5.22 -1.09
C ILE A 303 -21.94 -5.74 -2.47
N THR A 304 -21.09 -6.55 -3.09
CA THR A 304 -21.34 -7.14 -4.41
C THR A 304 -20.39 -8.31 -4.66
N THR A 305 -20.78 -9.19 -5.57
CA THR A 305 -19.88 -10.14 -6.22
C THR A 305 -19.48 -9.56 -7.58
N VAL A 306 -18.20 -9.35 -7.79
CA VAL A 306 -17.66 -8.91 -9.08
C VAL A 306 -17.56 -10.12 -10.00
N GLN A 307 -18.26 -10.05 -11.13
CA GLN A 307 -18.19 -11.04 -12.21
C GLN A 307 -17.52 -10.37 -13.41
N GLY A 308 -16.29 -10.76 -13.73
CA GLY A 308 -15.48 -10.08 -14.75
C GLY A 308 -14.07 -10.62 -14.83
N ASP A 309 -13.15 -9.81 -15.36
CA ASP A 309 -11.73 -10.14 -15.34
C ASP A 309 -11.13 -9.95 -13.94
N GLY A 310 -11.71 -9.07 -13.13
CA GLY A 310 -11.23 -8.82 -11.78
C GLY A 310 -11.76 -7.54 -11.14
N VAL A 311 -11.14 -7.17 -10.02
CA VAL A 311 -11.36 -5.92 -9.29
C VAL A 311 -10.02 -5.39 -8.79
N LEU A 312 -9.82 -4.08 -8.86
CA LEU A 312 -8.70 -3.41 -8.22
C LEU A 312 -9.18 -2.50 -7.09
N VAL A 313 -8.38 -2.42 -6.04
CA VAL A 313 -8.56 -1.52 -4.90
C VAL A 313 -7.33 -0.63 -4.85
N SER A 314 -7.52 0.67 -5.05
CA SER A 314 -6.45 1.65 -5.22
C SER A 314 -6.51 2.76 -4.18
N THR A 315 -5.35 3.35 -3.91
CA THR A 315 -5.25 4.64 -3.21
C THR A 315 -5.58 5.79 -4.17
N PRO A 316 -5.74 7.03 -3.67
CA PRO A 316 -5.81 8.20 -4.52
C PRO A 316 -4.58 8.35 -5.44
N THR A 317 -3.39 7.94 -5.00
CA THR A 317 -2.19 7.93 -5.85
C THR A 317 -2.31 6.88 -6.97
N GLY A 318 -2.84 5.68 -6.66
CA GLY A 318 -3.12 4.65 -7.67
C GLY A 318 -4.25 4.99 -8.64
N SER A 319 -5.07 6.01 -8.35
CA SER A 319 -6.18 6.41 -9.22
C SER A 319 -5.74 6.85 -10.62
N THR A 320 -4.49 7.31 -10.76
CA THR A 320 -3.87 7.73 -12.03
C THR A 320 -3.01 6.63 -12.66
N ALA A 321 -3.01 5.42 -12.10
CA ALA A 321 -2.27 4.26 -12.59
C ALA A 321 -3.20 3.29 -13.33
N TYR A 322 -3.29 2.02 -12.92
CA TYR A 322 -4.13 1.06 -13.64
C TYR A 322 -5.64 1.41 -13.52
N ALA A 323 -6.03 2.07 -12.44
CA ALA A 323 -7.43 2.46 -12.22
C ALA A 323 -7.98 3.40 -13.31
N VAL A 324 -7.23 4.44 -13.73
CA VAL A 324 -7.69 5.34 -14.80
C VAL A 324 -7.83 4.60 -16.14
N ALA A 325 -6.94 3.64 -16.41
CA ALA A 325 -7.03 2.80 -17.61
C ALA A 325 -8.28 1.88 -17.59
N ALA A 326 -8.72 1.47 -16.39
CA ALA A 326 -9.98 0.75 -16.20
C ALA A 326 -11.22 1.66 -16.15
N GLY A 327 -11.07 2.97 -16.44
CA GLY A 327 -12.18 3.93 -16.51
C GLY A 327 -12.54 4.59 -15.18
N ALA A 328 -11.69 4.49 -14.16
CA ALA A 328 -11.87 5.20 -12.90
C ALA A 328 -11.56 6.69 -13.02
N SER A 329 -12.11 7.48 -12.09
CA SER A 329 -11.79 8.90 -11.98
C SER A 329 -10.45 9.12 -11.28
N MET A 330 -9.75 10.17 -11.66
CA MET A 330 -8.49 10.58 -11.02
C MET A 330 -8.80 11.34 -9.73
N ILE A 331 -8.08 11.02 -8.67
CA ILE A 331 -8.28 11.55 -7.32
C ILE A 331 -6.99 12.22 -6.86
N HIS A 332 -7.10 13.44 -6.33
CA HIS A 332 -5.97 14.14 -5.76
C HIS A 332 -5.41 13.40 -4.52
N PRO A 333 -4.07 13.29 -4.33
CA PRO A 333 -3.47 12.49 -3.25
C PRO A 333 -3.88 12.87 -1.82
N ASN A 334 -4.27 14.13 -1.60
CA ASN A 334 -4.74 14.60 -0.28
C ASN A 334 -6.19 14.20 0.07
N VAL A 335 -6.93 13.56 -0.84
CA VAL A 335 -8.30 13.10 -0.56
C VAL A 335 -8.25 11.78 0.20
N PRO A 336 -8.73 11.68 1.45
CA PRO A 336 -8.64 10.45 2.24
C PRO A 336 -9.69 9.43 1.80
N ALA A 337 -9.38 8.65 0.77
CA ALA A 337 -10.29 7.67 0.21
C ALA A 337 -9.59 6.38 -0.23
N ILE A 338 -10.38 5.33 -0.42
CA ILE A 338 -10.03 4.10 -1.12
C ILE A 338 -10.93 4.02 -2.35
N MET A 339 -10.39 3.65 -3.50
CA MET A 339 -11.16 3.53 -4.74
C MET A 339 -11.21 2.08 -5.21
N ILE A 340 -12.42 1.60 -5.49
CA ILE A 340 -12.70 0.25 -5.95
C ILE A 340 -13.10 0.34 -7.42
N THR A 341 -12.43 -0.39 -8.29
CA THR A 341 -12.64 -0.33 -9.74
C THR A 341 -12.75 -1.74 -10.32
N PRO A 342 -13.86 -2.09 -10.99
CA PRO A 342 -13.94 -3.35 -11.71
C PRO A 342 -13.03 -3.38 -12.94
N ILE A 343 -12.60 -4.58 -13.32
CA ILE A 343 -11.85 -4.83 -14.55
C ILE A 343 -12.75 -5.66 -15.47
N CYS A 344 -13.12 -5.08 -16.62
CA CYS A 344 -13.99 -5.69 -17.63
C CYS A 344 -15.20 -6.44 -17.03
N PRO A 345 -16.07 -5.77 -16.24
CA PRO A 345 -17.18 -6.44 -15.58
C PRO A 345 -18.23 -6.92 -16.59
N HIS A 346 -18.78 -8.11 -16.38
CA HIS A 346 -19.92 -8.65 -17.13
C HIS A 346 -21.27 -8.09 -16.62
N SER A 347 -21.25 -6.86 -16.10
CA SER A 347 -22.40 -6.09 -15.63
C SER A 347 -22.33 -4.70 -16.25
N LEU A 348 -23.41 -4.28 -16.91
CA LEU A 348 -23.48 -2.99 -17.61
C LEU A 348 -23.52 -1.78 -16.66
N SER A 349 -23.83 -2.00 -15.38
CA SER A 349 -24.00 -0.93 -14.39
C SER A 349 -22.90 -0.88 -13.34
N PHE A 350 -21.91 -1.78 -13.37
CA PHE A 350 -20.88 -1.79 -12.34
C PHE A 350 -19.82 -0.71 -12.63
N ARG A 351 -19.76 0.30 -11.75
CA ARG A 351 -18.93 1.49 -11.89
C ARG A 351 -17.87 1.57 -10.80
N PRO A 352 -16.75 2.24 -11.05
CA PRO A 352 -15.80 2.61 -10.00
C PRO A 352 -16.51 3.36 -8.86
N ILE A 353 -16.18 3.02 -7.62
CA ILE A 353 -16.73 3.64 -6.42
C ILE A 353 -15.61 4.11 -5.49
N VAL A 354 -15.80 5.28 -4.90
CA VAL A 354 -14.88 5.87 -3.92
C VAL A 354 -15.51 5.73 -2.54
N VAL A 355 -14.77 5.13 -1.61
CA VAL A 355 -15.20 4.91 -0.23
C VAL A 355 -14.24 5.62 0.75
N PRO A 356 -14.68 5.97 1.97
CA PRO A 356 -13.82 6.66 2.94
C PRO A 356 -12.58 5.83 3.32
N ALA A 357 -11.45 6.49 3.58
CA ALA A 357 -10.21 5.81 4.00
C ALA A 357 -10.33 5.01 5.32
N GLY A 358 -11.37 5.28 6.12
CA GLY A 358 -11.64 4.61 7.39
C GLY A 358 -12.22 3.20 7.28
N VAL A 359 -12.69 2.79 6.11
CA VAL A 359 -13.34 1.48 5.94
C VAL A 359 -12.33 0.33 5.97
N GLU A 360 -12.82 -0.89 6.16
CA GLU A 360 -12.13 -2.13 5.88
C GLU A 360 -12.80 -2.84 4.70
N LEU A 361 -12.00 -3.18 3.69
CA LEU A 361 -12.43 -4.02 2.59
C LEU A 361 -11.94 -5.44 2.83
N LYS A 362 -12.82 -6.42 2.58
CA LYS A 362 -12.43 -7.83 2.55
C LYS A 362 -12.84 -8.41 1.20
N ILE A 363 -11.91 -9.11 0.58
CA ILE A 363 -12.06 -9.71 -0.73
C ILE A 363 -11.84 -11.22 -0.61
N MET A 364 -12.77 -11.97 -1.17
CA MET A 364 -12.74 -13.43 -1.20
C MET A 364 -13.17 -13.93 -2.57
N LEU A 365 -12.77 -15.14 -2.92
CA LEU A 365 -13.41 -15.84 -4.04
C LEU A 365 -14.76 -16.39 -3.60
N SER A 366 -15.76 -16.22 -4.45
CA SER A 366 -17.07 -16.78 -4.20
C SER A 366 -17.02 -18.30 -4.17
N GLN A 367 -17.95 -18.93 -3.43
CA GLN A 367 -17.98 -20.38 -3.29
C GLN A 367 -18.28 -21.10 -4.62
N ASP A 368 -18.93 -20.41 -5.56
CA ASP A 368 -19.25 -20.90 -6.89
C ASP A 368 -18.17 -20.59 -7.94
N ALA A 369 -17.04 -19.99 -7.54
CA ALA A 369 -15.95 -19.65 -8.43
C ALA A 369 -15.41 -20.90 -9.13
N ARG A 370 -15.39 -20.87 -10.47
CA ARG A 370 -14.97 -22.00 -11.31
C ARG A 370 -13.46 -22.22 -11.35
N ASN A 371 -12.69 -21.22 -10.93
CA ASN A 371 -11.23 -21.26 -10.93
C ASN A 371 -10.68 -20.37 -9.81
N THR A 372 -9.38 -20.49 -9.58
CA THR A 372 -8.62 -19.58 -8.74
C THR A 372 -8.54 -18.18 -9.36
N ALA A 373 -8.13 -17.21 -8.54
CA ALA A 373 -7.79 -15.86 -8.96
C ALA A 373 -6.35 -15.55 -8.54
N TRP A 374 -5.85 -14.39 -8.93
CA TRP A 374 -4.51 -13.96 -8.59
C TRP A 374 -4.57 -12.57 -8.00
N VAL A 375 -3.81 -12.33 -6.94
CA VAL A 375 -3.60 -10.99 -6.40
C VAL A 375 -2.20 -10.51 -6.78
N SER A 376 -2.10 -9.24 -7.16
CA SER A 376 -0.85 -8.51 -7.29
C SER A 376 -0.92 -7.19 -6.52
N LEU A 377 0.24 -6.74 -6.05
CA LEU A 377 0.41 -5.60 -5.15
C LEU A 377 1.40 -4.64 -5.81
N ASP A 378 0.96 -3.45 -6.22
CA ASP A 378 1.76 -2.51 -7.03
C ASP A 378 2.38 -3.16 -8.29
N GLY A 379 1.62 -4.07 -8.93
CA GLY A 379 2.09 -4.85 -10.08
C GLY A 379 3.17 -5.90 -9.76
N ARG A 380 3.43 -6.18 -8.48
CA ARG A 380 4.42 -7.14 -8.00
C ARG A 380 3.79 -8.22 -7.11
N ARG A 381 4.64 -9.13 -6.60
CA ARG A 381 4.30 -10.17 -5.60
C ARG A 381 3.02 -10.93 -5.97
N ARG A 382 2.93 -11.33 -7.24
CA ARG A 382 1.79 -12.04 -7.79
C ARG A 382 1.66 -13.40 -7.11
N GLN A 383 0.50 -13.65 -6.51
CA GLN A 383 0.21 -14.90 -5.82
C GLN A 383 -1.20 -15.36 -6.16
N GLU A 384 -1.34 -16.64 -6.43
CA GLU A 384 -2.65 -17.27 -6.66
C GLU A 384 -3.47 -17.21 -5.37
N ILE A 385 -4.78 -17.13 -5.46
CA ILE A 385 -5.79 -17.05 -4.39
C ILE A 385 -6.89 -18.02 -4.77
N ALA A 386 -7.36 -18.80 -3.82
CA ALA A 386 -8.35 -19.83 -4.09
C ALA A 386 -9.44 -19.82 -3.00
N CYS A 387 -10.55 -20.52 -3.22
CA CYS A 387 -11.68 -20.50 -2.29
C CYS A 387 -11.24 -20.83 -0.85
N GLY A 388 -11.74 -20.06 0.11
CA GLY A 388 -11.33 -20.10 1.52
C GLY A 388 -10.22 -19.12 1.89
N ASP A 389 -9.41 -18.65 0.94
CA ASP A 389 -8.46 -17.56 1.17
C ASP A 389 -9.21 -16.22 1.31
N SER A 390 -8.58 -15.25 1.98
CA SER A 390 -9.11 -13.89 2.06
C SER A 390 -8.03 -12.83 2.01
N ILE A 391 -8.40 -11.67 1.47
CA ILE A 391 -7.55 -10.49 1.39
C ILE A 391 -8.28 -9.37 2.12
N THR A 392 -7.67 -8.83 3.18
CA THR A 392 -8.21 -7.69 3.91
C THR A 392 -7.37 -6.46 3.60
N ILE A 393 -8.03 -5.35 3.27
CA ILE A 393 -7.40 -4.11 2.81
C ILE A 393 -7.90 -2.96 3.67
N THR A 394 -6.97 -2.22 4.25
CA THR A 394 -7.25 -1.02 5.04
C THR A 394 -6.29 0.09 4.65
N THR A 395 -6.59 1.33 5.01
CA THR A 395 -5.60 2.42 4.88
C THR A 395 -4.50 2.22 5.91
N SER A 396 -3.25 2.29 5.48
CA SER A 396 -2.06 2.21 6.33
C SER A 396 -1.87 3.49 7.14
N CYS A 397 -1.38 3.35 8.37
CA CYS A 397 -0.89 4.49 9.15
C CYS A 397 0.49 4.99 8.69
N PHE A 398 1.17 4.28 7.79
CA PHE A 398 2.48 4.64 7.26
C PHE A 398 2.36 5.16 5.82
N PRO A 399 2.14 6.47 5.60
CA PRO A 399 2.14 7.04 4.25
C PRO A 399 3.54 7.05 3.64
N LEU A 400 3.62 7.24 2.33
CA LEU A 400 4.85 7.61 1.65
C LEU A 400 4.97 9.15 1.62
N PRO A 401 5.97 9.75 2.30
CA PRO A 401 6.26 11.17 2.22
C PRO A 401 6.99 11.51 0.92
N SER A 402 6.28 12.09 -0.05
CA SER A 402 6.84 12.53 -1.32
C SER A 402 7.17 14.01 -1.23
N ILE A 403 8.40 14.38 -1.59
CA ILE A 403 8.80 15.79 -1.68
C ILE A 403 8.20 16.39 -2.95
N CYS A 404 7.63 17.59 -2.81
CA CYS A 404 7.08 18.38 -3.91
C CYS A 404 8.15 19.31 -4.47
N PHE A 405 8.10 19.57 -5.78
CA PHE A 405 8.90 20.61 -6.42
C PHE A 405 8.36 22.00 -6.09
N ARG A 406 7.04 22.20 -6.17
CA ARG A 406 6.38 23.45 -5.72
C ARG A 406 5.48 23.18 -4.52
N ASP A 407 4.38 22.48 -4.75
CA ASP A 407 3.38 22.13 -3.75
C ASP A 407 2.49 20.98 -4.27
N PRO A 408 1.74 20.31 -3.36
CA PRO A 408 0.96 19.14 -3.75
C PRO A 408 -0.05 19.36 -4.87
N VAL A 409 -0.64 20.56 -4.97
CA VAL A 409 -1.72 20.85 -5.91
C VAL A 409 -1.15 21.18 -7.28
N ASN A 410 -0.19 22.11 -7.34
CA ASN A 410 0.42 22.53 -8.60
C ASN A 410 1.17 21.37 -9.27
N ASP A 411 1.97 20.62 -8.50
CA ASP A 411 2.72 19.48 -9.04
C ASP A 411 1.75 18.42 -9.62
N TRP A 412 0.61 18.17 -8.97
CA TRP A 412 -0.37 17.18 -9.43
C TRP A 412 -1.06 17.61 -10.74
N PHE A 413 -1.53 18.86 -10.83
CA PHE A 413 -2.14 19.36 -12.07
C PHE A 413 -1.14 19.49 -13.21
N GLU A 414 0.11 19.84 -12.92
CA GLU A 414 1.20 19.85 -13.90
C GLU A 414 1.45 18.42 -14.43
N SER A 415 1.54 17.43 -13.54
CA SER A 415 1.64 16.02 -13.95
C SER A 415 0.44 15.55 -14.77
N LEU A 416 -0.80 15.96 -14.46
CA LEU A 416 -1.99 15.63 -15.26
C LEU A 416 -1.90 16.21 -16.67
N ALA A 417 -1.48 17.47 -16.80
CA ALA A 417 -1.36 18.14 -18.09
C ALA A 417 -0.23 17.51 -18.95
N GLN A 418 0.92 17.25 -18.34
CA GLN A 418 2.09 16.71 -19.05
C GLN A 418 1.95 15.24 -19.39
N CYS A 419 1.44 14.42 -18.45
CA CYS A 419 1.48 12.96 -18.60
C CYS A 419 0.19 12.37 -19.19
N LEU A 420 -0.96 12.97 -18.93
CA LEU A 420 -2.27 12.45 -19.37
C LEU A 420 -2.96 13.37 -20.38
N HIS A 421 -2.30 14.45 -20.80
CA HIS A 421 -2.87 15.48 -21.68
C HIS A 421 -4.25 15.95 -21.21
N TRP A 422 -4.42 16.03 -19.89
CA TRP A 422 -5.72 16.31 -19.31
C TRP A 422 -6.23 17.68 -19.80
N ASN A 423 -7.45 17.66 -20.35
CA ASN A 423 -8.14 18.83 -20.92
C ASN A 423 -7.47 19.47 -22.16
N VAL A 424 -6.60 18.76 -22.89
CA VAL A 424 -6.15 19.20 -24.21
C VAL A 424 -7.30 19.04 -25.22
N ARG A 425 -7.93 20.15 -25.59
CA ARG A 425 -9.01 20.19 -26.59
C ARG A 425 -8.71 21.28 -27.63
N LYS A 426 -8.91 20.98 -28.92
CA LYS A 426 -8.89 22.00 -29.99
C LYS A 426 -9.93 23.07 -29.65
N LYS A 427 -9.52 24.34 -29.58
CA LYS A 427 -10.45 25.46 -29.35
C LYS A 427 -11.52 25.45 -30.44
N GLN A 428 -12.77 25.68 -30.04
CA GLN A 428 -13.88 25.81 -30.97
C GLN A 428 -13.62 27.02 -31.87
N SER A 429 -13.84 26.86 -33.18
CA SER A 429 -13.73 27.98 -34.13
C SER A 429 -14.76 29.05 -33.80
N HIS A 430 -14.41 30.30 -34.04
CA HIS A 430 -15.36 31.40 -33.93
C HIS A 430 -16.50 31.18 -34.93
N LEU A 431 -17.72 31.57 -34.56
CA LEU A 431 -18.79 31.73 -35.53
C LEU A 431 -18.40 32.91 -36.42
N CYS A 432 -18.22 32.71 -37.73
CA CYS A 432 -18.23 33.85 -38.64
C CYS A 432 -19.62 34.48 -38.50
N LEU A 433 -19.66 35.75 -38.11
CA LEU A 433 -20.86 36.55 -38.34
C LEU A 433 -20.94 36.65 -39.87
N GLU A 434 -21.88 35.94 -40.47
CA GLU A 434 -22.32 36.32 -41.81
C GLU A 434 -22.79 37.77 -41.66
N GLU A 435 -22.14 38.68 -42.40
CA GLU A 435 -22.61 40.04 -42.54
C GLU A 435 -24.05 39.92 -43.05
N GLU A 436 -25.01 40.26 -42.18
CA GLU A 436 -26.38 40.49 -42.59
C GLU A 436 -26.32 41.68 -43.55
N ASP A 437 -26.24 41.39 -44.86
CA ASP A 437 -26.54 42.34 -45.92
C ASP A 437 -28.01 42.76 -45.71
N PHE A 438 -28.22 43.88 -45.01
CA PHE A 438 -29.50 44.53 -44.81
C PHE A 438 -30.00 45.21 -46.09
#